data_AF-A0A1W9TRZ9-F1
#
_entry.id   AF-A0A1W9TRZ9-F1
#
_cell.length_a   1.000
_cell.length_b   1.000
_cell.length_c   1.000
_cell.angle_alpha   90.00
_cell.angle_beta   90.00
_cell.angle_gamma   90.00
#
_symmetry.space_group_name_H-M   'P 1'
#
loop_
_entity.id
_entity.type
_entity.pdbx_description
1 polymer ?
#
loop_
_entity_poly.entity_id
_entity_poly.type
_entity_poly.pdbx_seq_one_letter_code
_entity_poly.pdbx_strand_id
1 'polypeptide(L)'
;KLQFYEQHKVEEYYVYDPDHIIFSAWIRSGEKLCVVENTHGWSSPLLNVRFEIINNELQIFTPNGKKFLSPVEINQRADAEYQRAETEAQKAKIEFQRAETESQRAEAEYQRAEALSDKLRELGIVM
;
A
#
# COMPACT_ATOMS: atom_id res chain seq x y z
N LYS A 1 -30.00 -6.26 -25.34
CA LYS A 1 -28.63 -5.90 -24.88
C LYS A 1 -27.74 -7.15 -24.73
N LEU A 2 -28.16 -8.20 -24.02
CA LEU A 2 -27.37 -9.45 -23.88
C LEU A 2 -26.98 -10.10 -25.21
N GLN A 3 -27.91 -10.22 -26.16
CA GLN A 3 -27.65 -10.80 -27.50
C GLN A 3 -26.50 -10.13 -28.27
N PHE A 4 -26.28 -8.82 -28.07
CA PHE A 4 -25.16 -8.11 -28.68
C PHE A 4 -23.83 -8.67 -28.14
N TYR A 5 -23.71 -8.83 -26.82
CA TYR A 5 -22.50 -9.39 -26.20
C TYR A 5 -22.31 -10.88 -26.50
N GLU A 6 -23.40 -11.63 -26.71
CA GLU A 6 -23.34 -13.01 -27.19
C GLU A 6 -22.66 -13.09 -28.56
N GLN A 7 -23.10 -12.26 -29.53
CA GLN A 7 -22.53 -12.18 -30.88
C GLN A 7 -21.07 -11.71 -30.89
N HIS A 8 -20.70 -10.84 -29.95
CA HIS A 8 -19.34 -10.32 -29.80
C HIS A 8 -18.40 -11.22 -28.97
N LYS A 9 -18.77 -12.48 -28.72
CA LYS A 9 -17.92 -13.47 -28.03
C LYS A 9 -17.44 -13.02 -26.64
N VAL A 10 -18.25 -12.24 -25.92
CA VAL A 10 -17.99 -11.90 -24.51
C VAL A 10 -18.03 -13.17 -23.66
N GLU A 11 -16.98 -13.47 -22.92
CA GLU A 11 -16.89 -14.67 -22.05
C GLU A 11 -17.66 -14.52 -20.74
N GLU A 12 -17.68 -13.31 -20.18
CA GLU A 12 -18.35 -13.00 -18.92
C GLU A 12 -19.01 -11.62 -19.00
N TYR A 13 -20.23 -11.50 -18.47
CA TYR A 13 -20.98 -10.24 -18.45
C TYR A 13 -21.55 -10.00 -17.06
N TYR A 14 -21.44 -8.75 -16.58
CA TYR A 14 -21.79 -8.36 -15.22
C TYR A 14 -22.69 -7.14 -15.22
N VAL A 15 -23.72 -7.18 -14.38
CA VAL A 15 -24.60 -6.04 -14.12
C VAL A 15 -24.78 -5.88 -12.63
N TYR A 16 -24.60 -4.66 -12.16
CA TYR A 16 -24.93 -4.27 -10.80
C TYR A 16 -25.92 -3.11 -10.84
N ASP A 17 -27.05 -3.28 -10.18
CA ASP A 17 -28.04 -2.24 -9.91
C ASP A 17 -27.80 -1.71 -8.49
N PRO A 18 -27.25 -0.50 -8.31
CA PRO A 18 -26.97 0.09 -7.01
C PRO A 18 -28.20 0.66 -6.31
N ASP A 19 -29.34 0.83 -6.99
CA ASP A 19 -30.57 1.31 -6.36
C ASP A 19 -31.31 0.15 -5.68
N HIS A 20 -31.22 -1.04 -6.26
CA HIS A 20 -31.86 -2.26 -5.73
C HIS A 20 -30.88 -3.23 -5.06
N ILE A 21 -29.57 -2.96 -5.13
CA ILE A 21 -28.48 -3.82 -4.62
C ILE A 21 -28.55 -5.23 -5.24
N ILE A 22 -28.71 -5.29 -6.56
CA ILE A 22 -28.81 -6.54 -7.30
C ILE A 22 -27.56 -6.72 -8.16
N PHE A 23 -26.82 -7.80 -7.91
CA PHE A 23 -25.70 -8.22 -8.74
C PHE A 23 -26.06 -9.47 -9.54
N SER A 24 -25.95 -9.38 -10.85
CA SER A 24 -26.18 -10.48 -11.79
C SER A 24 -24.94 -10.70 -12.65
N ALA A 25 -24.60 -11.97 -12.86
CA ALA A 25 -23.49 -12.39 -13.68
C ALA A 25 -23.95 -13.42 -14.70
N TRP A 26 -23.30 -13.43 -15.87
CA TRP A 26 -23.48 -14.43 -16.91
C TRP A 26 -22.12 -14.92 -17.39
N ILE A 27 -22.03 -16.22 -17.65
CA ILE A 27 -20.84 -16.89 -18.19
C ILE A 27 -21.20 -17.50 -19.54
N ARG A 28 -20.28 -17.43 -20.49
CA ARG A 28 -20.45 -18.07 -21.80
C ARG A 28 -20.50 -19.59 -21.65
N SER A 29 -21.52 -20.18 -22.25
CA SER A 29 -21.65 -21.62 -22.47
C SER A 29 -21.99 -21.86 -23.93
N GLY A 30 -20.98 -22.23 -24.72
CA GLY A 30 -21.09 -22.29 -26.18
C GLY A 30 -21.36 -20.91 -26.79
N GLU A 31 -22.47 -20.78 -27.50
CA GLU A 31 -22.83 -19.54 -28.20
C GLU A 31 -23.60 -18.53 -27.33
N LYS A 32 -24.03 -18.93 -26.13
CA LYS A 32 -24.93 -18.13 -25.28
C LYS A 32 -24.29 -17.72 -23.96
N LEU A 33 -24.80 -16.65 -23.39
CA LEU A 33 -24.48 -16.21 -22.03
C LEU A 33 -25.52 -16.81 -21.07
N CYS A 34 -25.07 -17.72 -20.21
CA CYS A 34 -25.90 -18.37 -19.20
C CYS A 34 -25.79 -17.62 -17.87
N VAL A 35 -26.93 -17.42 -17.20
CA VAL A 35 -26.98 -16.75 -15.89
C VAL A 35 -26.27 -17.59 -14.83
N VAL A 36 -25.55 -16.92 -13.94
CA VAL A 36 -25.02 -17.52 -12.71
C VAL A 36 -26.13 -17.51 -11.66
N GLU A 37 -26.61 -18.70 -11.28
CA GLU A 37 -27.75 -18.83 -10.36
C GLU A 37 -27.47 -18.28 -8.96
N ASN A 38 -26.25 -18.47 -8.45
CA ASN A 38 -25.83 -17.96 -7.15
C ASN A 38 -24.61 -17.05 -7.30
N THR A 39 -24.84 -15.74 -7.17
CA THR A 39 -23.80 -14.72 -7.24
C THR A 39 -23.24 -14.32 -5.87
N HIS A 40 -23.75 -14.88 -4.77
CA HIS A 40 -23.26 -14.56 -3.42
C HIS A 40 -21.86 -15.14 -3.20
N GLY A 41 -20.87 -14.26 -3.03
CA GLY A 41 -19.46 -14.65 -2.90
C GLY A 41 -18.89 -15.29 -4.17
N TRP A 42 -19.56 -15.11 -5.31
CA TRP A 42 -19.17 -15.73 -6.56
C TRP A 42 -17.87 -15.14 -7.10
N SER A 43 -17.01 -15.99 -7.65
CA SER A 43 -15.72 -15.59 -8.22
C SER A 43 -15.72 -15.81 -9.72
N SER A 44 -15.30 -14.79 -10.47
CA SER A 44 -15.12 -14.86 -11.92
C SER A 44 -14.08 -15.91 -12.30
N PRO A 45 -14.42 -16.91 -13.12
CA PRO A 45 -13.45 -17.88 -13.64
C PRO A 45 -12.31 -17.26 -14.47
N LEU A 46 -12.58 -16.19 -15.23
CA LEU A 46 -11.58 -15.53 -16.09
C LEU A 46 -10.67 -14.59 -15.31
N LEU A 47 -11.25 -13.77 -14.43
CA LEU A 47 -10.53 -12.70 -13.71
C LEU A 47 -10.02 -13.15 -12.34
N ASN A 48 -10.55 -14.25 -11.79
CA ASN A 48 -10.31 -14.70 -10.43
C ASN A 48 -10.62 -13.64 -9.35
N VAL A 49 -11.51 -12.69 -9.66
CA VAL A 49 -12.01 -11.70 -8.69
C VAL A 49 -13.32 -12.17 -8.09
N ARG A 50 -13.50 -11.94 -6.79
CA ARG A 50 -14.71 -12.30 -6.04
C ARG A 50 -15.65 -11.11 -5.92
N PHE A 51 -16.93 -11.32 -6.21
CA PHE A 51 -18.00 -10.35 -6.05
C PHE A 51 -18.84 -10.70 -4.83
N GLU A 52 -19.14 -9.70 -3.99
CA GLU A 52 -19.86 -9.92 -2.75
C GLU A 52 -20.66 -8.68 -2.36
N ILE A 53 -21.92 -8.85 -1.94
CA ILE A 53 -22.71 -7.75 -1.39
C ILE A 53 -22.49 -7.72 0.12
N ILE A 54 -21.86 -6.65 0.61
CA ILE A 54 -21.55 -6.43 2.03
C ILE A 54 -22.04 -5.04 2.41
N ASN A 55 -22.80 -4.93 3.49
CA ASN A 55 -23.39 -3.66 3.95
C ASN A 55 -24.17 -2.93 2.86
N ASN A 56 -24.98 -3.67 2.10
CA ASN A 56 -25.78 -3.14 0.99
C ASN A 56 -24.96 -2.52 -0.16
N GLU A 57 -23.68 -2.87 -0.31
CA GLU A 57 -22.84 -2.42 -1.42
C GLU A 57 -22.13 -3.59 -2.10
N LEU A 58 -21.96 -3.52 -3.41
CA LEU A 58 -21.13 -4.48 -4.14
C LEU A 58 -19.65 -4.21 -3.84
N GLN A 59 -19.00 -5.18 -3.22
CA GLN A 59 -17.56 -5.21 -3.01
C GLN A 59 -16.94 -6.24 -3.95
N ILE A 60 -15.78 -5.87 -4.51
CA ILE A 60 -15.00 -6.74 -5.38
C ILE A 60 -13.68 -7.02 -4.67
N PHE A 61 -13.25 -8.27 -4.65
CA PHE A 61 -11.99 -8.69 -4.08
C PHE A 61 -11.08 -9.25 -5.17
N THR A 62 -9.82 -8.83 -5.12
CA THR A 62 -8.71 -9.40 -5.91
C THR A 62 -8.55 -10.90 -5.68
N PRO A 63 -7.82 -11.63 -6.55
CA PRO A 63 -7.52 -13.05 -6.35
C PRO A 63 -6.84 -13.34 -5.00
N ASN A 64 -6.09 -12.37 -4.46
CA ASN A 64 -5.43 -12.47 -3.17
C ASN A 64 -6.32 -12.08 -1.97
N GLY A 65 -7.62 -11.89 -2.19
CA GLY A 65 -8.59 -11.55 -1.14
C GLY A 65 -8.59 -10.09 -0.67
N LYS A 66 -7.80 -9.20 -1.29
CA LYS A 66 -7.84 -7.76 -0.99
C LYS A 66 -9.02 -7.09 -1.68
N LYS A 67 -9.75 -6.21 -0.98
CA LYS A 67 -10.83 -5.38 -1.55
C LYS A 67 -10.27 -4.42 -2.62
N PHE A 68 -10.98 -4.28 -3.73
CA PHE A 68 -10.75 -3.20 -4.69
C PHE A 68 -11.13 -1.87 -4.05
N LEU A 69 -10.20 -0.93 -4.10
CA LEU A 69 -10.40 0.40 -3.57
C LEU A 69 -10.93 1.33 -4.67
N SER A 70 -11.85 2.21 -4.30
CA SER A 70 -12.24 3.34 -5.12
C SER A 70 -11.05 4.28 -5.36
N PRO A 71 -11.08 5.10 -6.42
CA PRO A 71 -10.04 6.11 -6.66
C PRO A 71 -9.82 7.03 -5.45
N VAL A 72 -10.87 7.34 -4.69
CA VAL A 72 -10.79 8.16 -3.47
C VAL A 72 -10.02 7.43 -2.38
N GLU A 73 -10.37 6.17 -2.09
CA GLU A 73 -9.66 5.35 -1.10
C GLU A 73 -8.20 5.12 -1.48
N ILE A 74 -7.89 4.95 -2.78
CA ILE A 74 -6.52 4.83 -3.28
C ILE A 74 -5.72 6.10 -2.98
N ASN A 75 -6.27 7.27 -3.31
CA ASN A 75 -5.60 8.56 -3.05
C ASN A 75 -5.39 8.79 -1.56
N GLN A 76 -6.41 8.56 -0.73
CA GLN A 76 -6.28 8.68 0.73
C GLN A 76 -5.17 7.79 1.29
N ARG A 77 -5.07 6.55 0.78
CA ARG A 77 -3.99 5.64 1.18
C ARG A 77 -2.63 6.15 0.71
N ALA A 78 -2.53 6.63 -0.52
CA ALA A 78 -1.29 7.18 -1.06
C ALA A 78 -0.81 8.40 -0.24
N ASP A 79 -1.72 9.31 0.10
CA ASP A 79 -1.42 10.48 0.92
C ASP A 79 -0.95 10.09 2.33
N ALA A 80 -1.63 9.12 2.96
CA ALA A 80 -1.24 8.62 4.27
C ALA A 80 0.14 7.96 4.27
N GLU A 81 0.45 7.17 3.25
CA GLU A 81 1.77 6.55 3.09
C GLU A 81 2.86 7.59 2.80
N TYR A 82 2.55 8.62 2.00
CA TYR A 82 3.47 9.73 1.74
C TYR A 82 3.83 10.48 3.02
N GLN A 83 2.83 10.84 3.83
CA GLN A 83 3.04 11.53 5.11
C GLN A 83 3.86 10.68 6.10
N ARG A 84 3.64 9.36 6.12
CA ARG A 84 4.42 8.43 6.95
C ARG A 84 5.88 8.41 6.52
N ALA A 85 6.13 8.25 5.23
CA ALA A 85 7.48 8.24 4.67
C ALA A 85 8.21 9.57 4.93
N GLU A 86 7.52 10.71 4.78
CA GLU A 86 8.09 12.02 5.08
C GLU A 86 8.45 12.16 6.57
N THR A 87 7.55 11.75 7.46
CA THR A 87 7.79 11.78 8.91
C THR A 87 8.97 10.89 9.30
N GLU A 88 9.08 9.71 8.72
CA GLU A 88 10.18 8.78 8.96
C GLU A 88 11.52 9.33 8.46
N ALA A 89 11.54 9.91 7.26
CA ALA A 89 12.72 10.57 6.70
C ALA A 89 13.18 11.76 7.57
N GLN A 90 12.25 12.56 8.08
CA GLN A 90 12.57 13.66 8.99
C GLN A 90 13.19 13.16 10.30
N LYS A 91 12.64 12.08 10.88
CA LYS A 91 13.20 11.46 12.09
C LYS A 91 14.61 10.94 11.85
N ALA A 92 14.82 10.20 10.76
CA ALA A 92 16.13 9.70 10.38
C ALA A 92 17.16 10.83 10.20
N LYS A 93 16.74 11.95 9.60
CA LYS A 93 17.60 13.14 9.44
C LYS A 93 17.98 13.76 10.78
N ILE A 94 17.04 13.88 11.72
CA ILE A 94 17.31 14.41 13.05
C ILE A 94 18.27 13.50 13.82
N GLU A 95 18.06 12.19 13.74
CA GLU A 95 18.93 11.20 14.38
C GLU A 95 20.35 11.25 13.82
N PHE A 96 20.49 11.33 12.49
CA PHE A 96 21.78 11.50 11.82
C PHE A 96 22.52 12.75 12.30
N GLN A 97 21.83 13.89 12.36
CA GLN A 97 22.42 15.16 12.85
C GLN A 97 22.86 15.07 14.32
N ARG A 98 22.11 14.34 15.16
CA ARG A 98 22.48 14.12 16.56
C ARG A 98 23.74 13.26 16.68
N ALA A 99 23.80 12.16 15.93
CA ALA A 99 24.98 11.29 15.90
C ALA A 99 26.23 12.02 15.38
N GLU A 100 26.08 12.86 14.34
CA GLU A 100 27.16 13.69 13.83
C GLU A 100 27.65 14.71 14.88
N THR A 101 26.71 15.38 15.56
CA THR A 101 27.06 16.34 16.63
C THR A 101 27.77 15.66 17.80
N GLU A 102 27.33 14.47 18.20
CA GLU A 102 27.96 13.69 19.27
C GLU A 102 29.37 13.24 18.88
N SER A 103 29.55 12.76 17.65
CA SER A 103 30.88 12.39 17.13
C SER A 103 31.83 13.59 17.09
N GLN A 104 31.37 14.76 16.64
CA GLN A 104 32.17 15.98 16.65
C GLN A 104 32.57 16.41 18.08
N ARG A 105 31.68 16.24 19.06
CA ARG A 105 31.99 16.56 20.46
C ARG A 105 33.02 15.59 21.04
N ALA A 106 32.87 14.30 20.77
CA ALA A 106 33.83 13.28 21.21
C ALA A 106 35.23 13.52 20.61
N GLU A 107 35.29 13.86 19.32
CA GLU A 107 36.55 14.20 18.63
C GLU A 107 37.20 15.46 19.23
N ALA A 108 36.41 16.52 19.47
CA ALA A 108 36.93 17.74 20.08
C ALA A 108 37.42 17.53 21.52
N GLU A 109 36.77 16.65 22.29
CA GLU A 109 37.22 16.27 23.63
C GLU A 109 38.52 15.49 23.58
N TYR A 110 38.65 14.53 22.64
CA TYR A 110 39.87 13.77 22.42
C TYR A 110 41.06 14.68 22.08
N GLN A 111 40.89 15.59 21.12
CA GLN A 111 41.95 16.54 20.74
C GLN A 111 42.37 17.48 21.88
N ARG A 112 41.42 17.90 22.73
CA ARG A 112 41.74 18.72 23.93
C ARG A 112 42.52 17.93 24.97
N ALA A 113 42.15 16.67 25.20
CA ALA A 113 42.85 15.80 26.13
C ALA A 113 44.28 15.52 25.66
N GLU A 114 44.46 15.27 24.35
CA GLU A 114 45.78 15.09 23.73
C GLU A 114 46.64 16.35 23.87
N ALA A 115 46.13 17.52 23.49
CA ALA A 115 46.86 18.78 23.61
C ALA A 115 47.25 19.13 25.06
N LEU A 116 46.39 18.81 26.03
CA LEU A 116 46.71 18.99 27.46
C LEU A 116 47.82 18.04 27.90
N SER A 117 47.77 16.79 27.47
CA SER A 117 48.80 15.77 27.76
C SER A 117 50.16 16.20 27.21
N ASP A 118 50.22 16.65 25.96
CA ASP A 118 51.45 17.12 25.34
C ASP A 118 52.03 18.34 26.07
N LYS A 119 51.18 19.28 26.47
CA LYS A 119 51.60 20.46 27.25
C LYS A 119 52.12 20.09 28.65
N LEU A 120 51.53 19.09 29.29
CA LEU A 120 51.99 18.60 30.59
C LEU A 120 53.34 17.85 30.48
N ARG A 121 53.58 17.14 29.37
CA ARG A 121 54.88 16.55 29.03
C ARG A 121 55.95 17.61 28.78
N GLU A 122 55.64 18.66 28.02
CA GLU A 122 56.57 19.79 27.79
C GLU A 122 56.97 20.50 29.10
N LEU A 123 56.04 20.63 30.05
CA LEU A 123 56.29 21.24 31.35
C LEU A 123 56.97 20.30 32.37
N GLY A 124 57.22 19.04 32.00
CA GLY A 124 57.91 18.05 32.85
C GLY A 124 57.11 17.60 34.08
N ILE A 125 55.78 17.77 34.05
CA ILE A 125 54.89 17.49 35.20
C ILE A 125 54.44 16.01 35.21
N VAL A 126 54.50 15.35 34.06
CA VAL A 126 54.13 13.93 33.92
C VAL A 126 55.29 13.21 33.25
N MET A 127 55.88 12.22 33.94
CA MET A 127 57.00 11.38 33.47
C MET A 127 56.51 10.28 32.54
#